data_AF-A0A662W6F4-F1
#
_entry.id   AF-A0A662W6F4-F1
#
_cell.length_a   1.000
_cell.length_b   1.000
_cell.length_c   1.000
_cell.angle_alpha   90.00
_cell.angle_beta   90.00
_cell.angle_gamma   90.00
#
_symmetry.space_group_name_H-M   'P 1'
#
loop_
_entity.id
_entity.type
_entity.pdbx_description
1 polymer ?
#
loop_
_entity_poly.entity_id
_entity_poly.type
_entity_poly.pdbx_seq_one_letter_code
_entity_poly.pdbx_strand_id
1 'polypeptide(L)' 'QKLEKQGIYVRATQGALLAEEAPEAYKSSDVVVDVVHRAGISTLVAKLLPLGVAKG' A
#
# COMPACT_ATOMS: atom_id res chain seq x y z
N GLN A 1 -3.35 11.45 8.72
CA GLN A 1 -4.48 11.01 9.56
C GLN A 1 -5.36 9.88 8.98
N LYS A 2 -5.47 9.67 7.65
CA LYS A 2 -6.28 8.57 7.08
C LYS A 2 -5.76 7.16 7.46
N LEU A 3 -4.44 6.97 7.46
CA LEU A 3 -3.77 5.70 7.81
C LEU A 3 -3.82 5.38 9.32
N GLU A 4 -3.65 6.38 10.18
CA GLU A 4 -3.78 6.21 11.64
C GLU A 4 -5.19 5.78 12.03
N LYS A 5 -6.22 6.31 11.35
CA LYS A 5 -7.62 5.88 11.53
C LYS A 5 -7.87 4.43 11.09
N GLN A 6 -7.01 3.88 10.25
CA GLN A 6 -7.03 2.47 9.84
C GLN A 6 -6.16 1.58 10.76
N GLY A 7 -5.63 2.14 11.86
CA GLY A 7 -4.78 1.41 12.80
C GLY A 7 -3.33 1.26 12.35
N ILE A 8 -2.90 1.98 11.31
CA ILE A 8 -1.56 1.89 10.75
C ILE A 8 -0.69 2.99 11.37
N TYR A 9 0.34 2.61 12.12
CA TYR A 9 1.30 3.55 12.72
C TYR A 9 2.24 4.12 11.66
N VAL A 10 2.36 5.45 11.55
CA VAL A 10 3.18 6.08 10.51
C VAL A 10 4.26 6.97 11.13
N ARG A 11 5.51 6.80 10.70
CA ARG A 11 6.63 7.68 11.04
C ARG A 11 7.33 8.12 9.76
N ALA A 12 7.31 9.42 9.46
CA ALA A 12 8.00 10.01 8.31
C ALA A 12 8.92 11.16 8.75
N THR A 13 10.11 11.26 8.13
CA THR A 13 11.09 12.37 8.33
C THR A 13 10.59 13.71 7.80
N GLN A 14 9.79 13.70 6.72
CA GLN A 14 9.20 14.90 6.12
C GLN A 14 7.71 14.67 5.80
N GLY A 15 6.85 15.57 6.28
CA GLY A 15 5.39 15.47 6.07
C GLY A 15 4.94 15.57 4.61
N ALA A 16 5.76 16.18 3.73
CA ALA A 16 5.46 16.33 2.30
C ALA A 16 5.51 14.99 1.54
N LEU A 17 6.43 14.09 1.91
CA LEU A 17 6.55 12.74 1.31
C LEU A 17 5.32 11.85 1.55
N LEU A 18 4.57 12.11 2.63
CA LEU A 18 3.31 11.40 2.90
C LEU A 18 2.16 11.83 1.99
N ALA A 19 2.22 13.04 1.43
CA ALA A 19 1.18 13.57 0.55
C ALA A 19 1.36 13.10 -0.90
N GLU A 20 2.60 12.94 -1.37
CA GLU A 20 2.90 12.45 -2.73
C GLU A 20 2.56 10.96 -2.92
N GLU A 21 2.56 10.18 -1.83
CA GLU A 21 2.21 8.75 -1.84
C GLU A 21 0.79 8.46 -1.36
N ALA A 22 -0.12 9.43 -1.47
CA ALA A 22 -1.52 9.18 -1.20
C ALA A 22 -2.02 7.97 -2.03
N PRO A 23 -2.84 7.06 -1.47
CA PRO A 23 -3.36 5.89 -2.19
C PRO A 23 -4.10 6.21 -3.49
N GLU A 24 -4.54 7.46 -3.64
CA GLU A 24 -5.22 8.00 -4.81
C GLU A 24 -4.25 8.26 -5.99
N ALA A 25 -2.94 8.33 -5.75
CA ALA A 25 -1.91 8.50 -6.77
C ALA A 25 -1.60 7.19 -7.54
N TYR A 26 -2.04 6.05 -7.02
CA TYR A 26 -1.73 4.74 -7.59
C TYR A 26 -2.99 3.95 -7.97
N LYS A 27 -2.87 3.15 -9.03
CA LYS A 27 -3.85 2.10 -9.33
C LYS A 27 -3.90 1.12 -8.16
N SER A 28 -5.08 0.56 -7.91
CA SER A 28 -5.22 -0.50 -6.89
C SER A 28 -4.28 -1.66 -7.19
N SER A 29 -3.36 -1.93 -6.27
CA SER A 29 -2.43 -3.07 -6.36
C SER A 29 -3.19 -4.40 -6.39
N ASP A 30 -4.37 -4.47 -5.76
CA ASP A 30 -5.23 -5.66 -5.78
C ASP A 30 -5.64 -6.02 -7.22
N VAL A 31 -5.97 -5.02 -8.05
CA VAL A 31 -6.34 -5.26 -9.46
C VAL A 31 -5.15 -5.77 -10.26
N VAL A 32 -3.96 -5.20 -10.03
CA VAL A 32 -2.74 -5.62 -10.72
C VAL A 32 -2.42 -7.09 -10.39
N VAL A 33 -2.45 -7.44 -9.11
CA VAL A 33 -2.16 -8.79 -8.62
C VAL A 33 -3.18 -9.82 -9.15
N ASP A 34 -4.47 -9.48 -9.16
CA ASP A 34 -5.52 -10.36 -9.71
C ASP A 34 -5.33 -10.62 -11.21
N VAL A 35 -4.98 -9.60 -12.00
CA VAL A 35 -4.74 -9.74 -13.44
C VAL A 35 -3.57 -10.69 -13.72
N VAL A 36 -2.42 -10.49 -13.06
CA VAL A 36 -1.23 -11.34 -13.30
C VAL A 36 -1.42 -12.76 -12.80
N HIS A 37 -2.27 -12.97 -11.79
CA HIS A 37 -2.63 -14.29 -11.32
C HIS A 37 -3.52 -15.02 -12.33
N ARG A 38 -4.59 -14.37 -12.80
CA ARG A 38 -5.51 -14.93 -13.80
C ARG A 38 -4.85 -15.18 -15.15
N ALA A 39 -3.85 -14.36 -15.50
CA ALA A 39 -3.04 -14.57 -16.69
C ALA A 39 -2.08 -15.77 -16.59
N GLY A 40 -1.96 -16.41 -15.42
CA GLY A 40 -1.04 -17.53 -15.18
C GLY A 40 0.43 -17.13 -15.08
N ILE A 41 0.74 -15.85 -14.97
CA ILE A 41 2.11 -15.31 -14.90
C ILE A 41 2.67 -15.46 -13.48
N SER A 42 1.82 -15.36 -12.46
CA SER A 42 2.19 -15.51 -11.06
C SER A 42 1.10 -16.24 -10.27
N THR A 43 1.48 -16.83 -9.12
CA THR A 43 0.53 -17.49 -8.23
C THR A 43 0.25 -16.59 -7.04
N LEU A 44 -1.02 -16.31 -6.77
CA LEU A 44 -1.44 -15.59 -5.57
C LEU A 44 -1.27 -16.53 -4.36
N VAL A 45 -0.44 -16.12 -3.39
CA VAL A 45 -0.12 -16.94 -2.21
C VAL A 45 -0.73 -16.37 -0.94
N ALA A 46 -0.46 -15.09 -0.65
CA ALA A 46 -0.96 -14.43 0.54
C ALA A 46 -1.08 -12.92 0.33
N LYS A 47 -1.98 -12.29 1.10
CA LYS A 47 -2.10 -10.83 1.23
C LYS A 47 -1.73 -10.41 2.64
N LEU A 48 -0.83 -9.45 2.76
CA LEU A 48 -0.41 -8.90 4.05
C LEU A 48 -1.09 -7.55 4.29
N LEU A 49 -1.36 -7.26 5.56
CA LEU A 49 -1.91 -5.99 6.01
C LEU A 49 -0.83 -5.24 6.79
N PRO A 50 -0.57 -3.95 6.47
CA PRO A 50 0.44 -3.19 7.18
C PRO A 50 -0.01 -2.85 8.59
N LEU A 51 0.89 -3.00 9.56
CA LEU A 51 0.70 -2.53 10.94
C LEU A 51 1.38 -1.18 11.19
N GLY A 52 2.44 -0.89 10.43
CA GLY A 52 3.10 0.40 10.48
C GLY A 52 3.98 0.67 9.26
N VAL A 53 4.24 1.94 9.01
CA VAL A 53 5.02 2.46 7.88
C VAL A 53 6.05 3.44 8.43
N ALA A 54 7.32 3.09 8.30
CA ALA A 54 8.45 3.98 8.59
C ALA A 54 9.08 4.43 7.28
N LYS A 55 9.13 5.75 7.04
CA LYS A 55 9.74 6.35 5.86
C LYS A 55 10.74 7.44 6.26
N GLY A 56 11.87 7.45 5.56
CA GLY A 56 13.00 8.35 5.76
C GLY A 56 13.24 9.20 4.54
#